data_AF-A0A557XGQ3-F1
#
_entry.id   AF-A0A557XGQ3-F1
#
_cell.length_a   1.000
_cell.length_b   1.000
_cell.length_c   1.000
_cell.angle_alpha   90.00
_cell.angle_beta   90.00
_cell.angle_gamma   90.00
#
_symmetry.space_group_name_H-M   'P 1'
#
loop_
_entity.id
_entity.type
_entity.pdbx_description
1 polymer ?
#
loop_
_entity_poly.entity_id
_entity_poly.type
_entity_poly.pdbx_seq_one_letter_code
_entity_poly.pdbx_strand_id
1 'polypeptide(L)'
;MLRGNRIAVGNPENSLTWDAGNNVIARRNLLWSIVTSHVVFSVWSLWSVTALFMPRSVYGFSTGDKLLLGATASLVGALARLLYPMANARLGCRDWAD
;
A
#
# COMPACT_ATOMS: atom_id res chain seq x y z
N MET A 1 -12.47 4.79 29.61
CA MET A 1 -11.82 5.90 28.88
C MET A 1 -10.47 5.41 28.36
N LEU A 2 -10.41 4.93 27.12
CA LEU A 2 -9.16 4.45 26.51
C LEU A 2 -8.35 5.67 26.04
N ARG A 3 -7.38 6.08 26.85
CA ARG A 3 -6.43 7.14 26.51
C ARG A 3 -5.61 6.65 25.32
N GLY A 4 -5.91 7.13 24.12
CA GLY A 4 -5.08 6.92 22.94
C GLY A 4 -3.69 7.45 23.25
N ASN A 5 -2.73 6.53 23.45
CA ASN A 5 -1.37 6.86 23.80
C ASN A 5 -0.68 7.40 22.55
N ARG A 6 -0.92 8.69 22.29
CA ARG A 6 -0.42 9.40 21.12
C ARG A 6 1.08 9.56 21.29
N ILE A 7 1.87 8.67 20.68
CA ILE A 7 3.33 8.82 20.66
C ILE A 7 3.61 10.12 19.89
N ALA A 8 4.15 11.11 20.58
CA ALA A 8 4.71 12.30 19.94
C ALA A 8 5.89 11.79 19.10
N VAL A 9 5.86 12.01 17.79
CA VAL A 9 6.99 11.69 16.92
C VAL A 9 8.15 12.56 17.42
N GLY A 10 9.05 11.96 18.21
CA GLY A 10 10.29 12.58 18.61
C GLY A 10 11.06 12.96 17.35
N ASN A 11 11.75 14.10 17.40
CA ASN A 11 12.57 14.55 16.28
C ASN A 11 13.53 13.41 15.89
N PRO A 12 13.41 12.82 14.68
CA PRO A 12 14.21 11.65 14.29
C PRO A 12 15.71 11.94 14.25
N GLU A 13 16.10 13.21 14.20
CA GLU A 13 17.50 13.66 14.21
C GLU A 13 18.09 13.74 15.63
N ASN A 14 17.25 13.66 16.68
CA ASN A 14 17.72 13.69 18.05
C ASN A 14 18.12 12.28 18.53
N SER A 15 19.42 12.01 18.52
CA SER A 15 20.04 10.75 18.95
C SER A 15 19.61 10.30 20.36
N LEU A 16 19.37 11.24 21.29
CA LEU A 16 18.94 10.92 22.65
C LEU A 16 17.56 10.23 22.69
N THR A 17 16.66 10.58 21.77
CA THR A 17 15.34 9.95 21.69
C THR A 17 15.35 8.64 20.91
N TRP A 18 16.28 8.51 19.96
CA TRP A 18 16.50 7.29 19.19
C TRP A 18 16.99 6.14 20.07
N ASP A 19 18.01 6.42 20.90
CA ASP A 19 18.60 5.44 21.82
C ASP A 19 17.69 5.14 23.01
N ALA A 20 16.76 6.03 23.35
CA ALA A 20 15.73 5.83 24.38
C ALA A 20 14.58 4.89 23.95
N GLY A 21 14.63 4.30 22.74
CA GLY A 21 13.71 3.25 22.31
C GLY A 21 12.84 3.56 21.07
N ASN A 22 12.91 4.76 20.50
CA ASN A 22 12.23 5.06 19.23
C ASN A 22 12.75 4.19 18.08
N ASN A 23 14.01 3.73 18.14
CA ASN A 23 14.59 2.81 17.16
C ASN A 23 13.81 1.49 17.03
N VAL A 24 13.25 0.96 18.12
CA VAL A 24 12.45 -0.29 18.11
C VAL A 24 11.10 -0.04 17.43
N ILE A 25 10.48 1.09 17.69
CA ILE A 25 9.20 1.48 17.07
C ILE A 25 9.41 1.69 15.56
N ALA A 26 10.45 2.44 15.16
CA ALA A 26 10.78 2.67 13.77
C ALA A 26 11.07 1.36 13.01
N ARG A 27 11.75 0.40 13.63
CA ARG A 27 12.00 -0.93 13.03
C ARG A 27 10.73 -1.76 12.85
N ARG A 28 9.84 -1.76 13.85
CA ARG A 28 8.55 -2.47 13.77
C ARG A 28 7.71 -1.89 12.64
N ASN A 29 7.66 -0.57 12.57
CA ASN A 29 6.96 0.18 11.54
C ASN A 29 7.56 -0.16 10.16
N LEU A 30 8.88 -0.06 9.99
CA LEU A 30 9.54 -0.45 8.75
C LEU A 30 9.24 -1.90 8.31
N LEU A 31 9.16 -2.85 9.26
CA LEU A 31 8.82 -4.23 8.95
C LEU A 31 7.39 -4.36 8.39
N TRP A 32 6.43 -3.64 8.97
CA TRP A 32 5.06 -3.60 8.46
C TRP A 32 4.97 -2.93 7.08
N SER A 33 5.76 -1.88 6.81
CA SER A 33 5.93 -1.29 5.48
C SER A 33 6.32 -2.32 4.43
N ILE A 34 7.34 -3.11 4.75
CA ILE A 34 7.93 -4.08 3.83
C ILE A 34 6.90 -5.17 3.52
N VAL A 35 6.24 -5.69 4.55
CA VAL A 35 5.19 -6.71 4.39
C VAL A 35 4.04 -6.19 3.54
N THR A 36 3.56 -4.97 3.82
CA THR A 36 2.48 -4.34 3.05
C THR A 36 2.88 -4.14 1.59
N SER A 37 4.09 -3.63 1.35
CA SER A 37 4.64 -3.45 0.01
C SER A 37 4.76 -4.78 -0.76
N HIS A 38 5.12 -5.86 -0.07
CA HIS A 38 5.22 -7.19 -0.64
C HIS A 38 3.86 -7.74 -1.08
N VAL A 39 2.83 -7.56 -0.25
CA VAL A 39 1.45 -7.97 -0.59
C VAL A 39 0.93 -7.19 -1.80
N VAL A 40 1.11 -5.87 -1.81
CA VAL A 40 0.71 -5.01 -2.93
C VAL A 40 1.40 -5.45 -4.22
N PHE A 41 2.72 -5.70 -4.17
CA PHE A 41 3.46 -6.17 -5.34
C PHE A 41 3.00 -7.55 -5.82
N SER A 42 2.73 -8.47 -4.89
CA SER A 42 2.25 -9.82 -5.20
C SER A 42 0.89 -9.80 -5.90
N VAL A 43 -0.07 -9.00 -5.41
CA VAL A 43 -1.38 -8.81 -6.05
C VAL A 43 -1.21 -8.22 -7.45
N TRP A 44 -0.31 -7.24 -7.61
CA TRP A 44 -0.02 -6.63 -8.90
C TRP A 44 0.53 -7.66 -9.90
N SER A 45 1.47 -8.50 -9.49
CA SER A 45 2.05 -9.54 -10.34
C SER A 45 1.05 -10.66 -10.69
N LEU A 46 0.15 -11.02 -9.76
CA LEU A 46 -0.89 -12.03 -10.00
C LEU A 46 -1.90 -11.62 -11.06
N TRP A 47 -2.10 -10.32 -11.27
CA TRP A 47 -3.05 -9.80 -12.28
C TRP A 47 -2.78 -10.33 -13.69
N SER A 48 -1.52 -10.40 -14.11
CA SER A 48 -1.18 -10.93 -15.43
C SER A 48 -1.52 -12.42 -15.56
N VAL A 49 -1.36 -13.18 -14.48
CA VAL A 49 -1.67 -14.62 -14.43
C VAL A 49 -3.17 -14.84 -14.49
N THR A 50 -3.96 -14.12 -13.69
CA THR A 50 -5.42 -14.26 -13.67
C THR A 50 -6.04 -13.89 -15.02
N ALA A 51 -5.58 -12.82 -15.67
CA ALA A 51 -6.05 -12.44 -17.01
C ALA A 51 -5.69 -13.49 -18.09
N LEU A 52 -4.49 -14.07 -18.00
CA LEU A 52 -4.03 -15.10 -18.93
C LEU A 52 -4.88 -16.38 -18.80
N PHE A 53 -5.03 -16.90 -17.58
CA PHE A 53 -5.73 -18.16 -17.30
C PHE A 53 -7.26 -18.02 -17.22
N MET A 54 -7.81 -16.82 -17.42
CA MET A 54 -9.25 -16.61 -17.44
C MET A 54 -9.92 -17.43 -18.56
N PRO A 55 -10.76 -18.44 -18.20
CA PRO A 55 -11.33 -19.37 -19.16
C PRO A 55 -12.42 -18.70 -20.00
N ARG A 56 -12.25 -18.78 -21.32
CA ARG A 56 -13.18 -18.18 -22.28
C ARG A 56 -14.58 -18.79 -22.22
N SER A 57 -14.70 -20.07 -21.86
CA SER A 57 -15.97 -20.78 -21.74
C SER A 57 -16.87 -20.26 -20.61
N VAL A 58 -16.30 -19.62 -19.59
CA VAL A 58 -17.05 -19.10 -18.42
C VAL A 58 -17.34 -17.61 -18.57
N TYR A 59 -16.38 -16.83 -19.06
CA TYR A 59 -16.47 -15.36 -19.07
C TYR A 59 -16.64 -14.74 -20.46
N GLY A 60 -16.48 -15.51 -21.54
CA GLY A 60 -16.71 -15.04 -22.91
C GLY A 60 -15.73 -14.00 -23.45
N PHE A 61 -14.77 -13.51 -22.65
CA PHE A 61 -13.87 -12.43 -23.05
C PHE A 61 -13.02 -12.77 -24.27
N SER A 62 -13.00 -11.85 -25.23
CA SER A 62 -12.09 -11.87 -26.36
C SER A 62 -10.69 -11.42 -25.94
N THR A 63 -9.70 -11.57 -26.84
CA THR A 63 -8.34 -11.07 -26.60
C THR A 63 -8.32 -9.55 -26.38
N GLY A 64 -9.15 -8.79 -27.09
CA GLY A 64 -9.26 -7.34 -26.94
C GLY A 64 -9.83 -6.93 -25.58
N ASP A 65 -10.82 -7.66 -25.07
CA ASP A 65 -11.42 -7.39 -23.77
C ASP A 65 -10.43 -7.59 -22.62
N LYS A 66 -9.55 -8.60 -22.74
CA LYS A 66 -8.46 -8.83 -21.77
C LYS A 66 -7.45 -7.68 -21.75
N LEU A 67 -7.15 -7.08 -22.91
CA LEU A 67 -6.30 -5.88 -23.01
C LEU A 67 -6.98 -4.67 -22.38
N LEU A 68 -8.27 -4.46 -22.66
CA LEU A 68 -9.06 -3.40 -22.04
C LEU A 68 -9.11 -3.56 -20.52
N LEU A 69 -9.31 -4.78 -20.01
CA LEU A 69 -9.29 -5.07 -18.58
C LEU A 69 -7.95 -4.67 -17.93
N GLY A 70 -6.83 -5.00 -18.58
CA GLY A 70 -5.50 -4.57 -18.14
C GLY A 70 -5.28 -3.05 -18.20
N ALA A 71 -5.79 -2.39 -19.25
CA ALA A 71 -5.73 -0.95 -19.41
C ALA A 71 -6.55 -0.23 -18.31
N THR A 72 -7.76 -0.71 -18.02
CA THR A 72 -8.61 -0.19 -16.94
C THR A 72 -7.94 -0.35 -15.57
N ALA A 73 -7.36 -1.52 -15.29
CA ALA A 73 -6.62 -1.74 -14.03
C ALA A 73 -5.43 -0.78 -13.89
N SER A 74 -4.69 -0.54 -14.99
CA SER A 74 -3.57 0.40 -15.01
C SER A 74 -4.03 1.85 -14.81
N LEU A 75 -5.13 2.25 -15.45
CA LEU A 75 -5.73 3.59 -15.31
C LEU A 75 -6.19 3.83 -13.87
N VAL A 76 -6.95 2.88 -13.29
CA VAL A 76 -7.39 2.96 -11.89
C VAL A 76 -6.19 3.03 -10.96
N GLY A 77 -5.16 2.20 -11.19
CA GLY A 77 -3.92 2.23 -10.42
C GLY A 77 -3.15 3.55 -10.54
N ALA A 78 -3.20 4.23 -11.68
CA ALA A 78 -2.59 5.55 -11.86
C ALA A 78 -3.37 6.65 -11.13
N LEU A 79 -4.71 6.64 -11.25
CA LEU A 79 -5.58 7.57 -10.53
C LEU A 79 -5.44 7.40 -9.01
N ALA A 80 -5.44 6.16 -8.53
CA ALA A 80 -5.23 5.86 -7.13
C ALA A 80 -3.89 6.41 -6.64
N ARG A 81 -2.79 6.29 -7.41
CA ARG A 81 -1.47 6.85 -7.05
C ARG A 81 -1.45 8.37 -6.91
N LEU A 82 -2.31 9.09 -7.64
CA LEU A 82 -2.44 10.54 -7.51
C LEU A 82 -3.28 10.94 -6.31
N LEU A 83 -4.32 10.16 -6.01
CA LEU A 83 -5.27 10.44 -4.94
C LEU A 83 -4.76 9.98 -3.56
N TYR A 84 -3.99 8.90 -3.50
CA TYR A 84 -3.48 8.34 -2.24
C TYR A 84 -2.66 9.35 -1.42
N PRO A 85 -1.73 10.15 -2.00
CA PRO A 85 -0.96 11.13 -1.25
C PRO A 85 -1.84 12.29 -0.75
N MET A 86 -2.86 12.68 -1.53
CA MET A 86 -3.84 13.68 -1.09
C MET A 86 -4.72 13.15 0.05
N ALA A 87 -5.14 11.89 -0.03
CA ALA A 87 -5.90 11.23 1.02
C ALA A 87 -5.06 11.13 2.31
N ASN A 88 -3.78 10.75 2.19
CA ASN A 88 -2.82 10.76 3.28
C ASN A 88 -2.66 12.17 3.90
N ALA A 89 -2.47 13.19 3.07
CA ALA A 89 -2.30 14.56 3.56
C ALA A 89 -3.54 15.07 4.33
N ARG A 90 -4.75 14.63 3.94
CA ARG A 90 -6.02 15.01 4.59
C ARG A 90 -6.33 14.19 5.84
N LEU A 91 -6.04 12.89 5.83
CA LEU A 91 -6.31 11.98 6.95
C LEU A 91 -5.15 11.96 7.97
N GLY A 92 -4.02 12.58 7.63
CA GLY A 92 -2.78 12.51 8.39
C GLY A 92 -2.06 11.19 8.16
N CYS A 93 -0.73 11.23 8.19
CA CYS A 93 0.17 10.08 8.04
C CYS A 93 0.01 8.99 9.12
N ARG A 94 -1.02 9.05 9.97
CA ARG A 94 -1.18 8.25 11.18
C ARG A 94 -2.10 7.02 11.04
N ASP A 95 -2.90 6.93 9.98
CA ASP A 95 -3.89 5.85 9.84
C ASP A 95 -3.51 4.76 8.83
N TRP A 96 -2.51 4.97 7.97
CA TRP A 96 -2.26 4.08 6.82
C TRP A 96 -0.77 3.77 6.55
N ALA A 97 0.17 4.46 7.18
CA ALA A 97 1.60 4.14 7.10
C ALA A 97 2.19 4.12 8.52
N ASP A 98 2.53 2.92 8.96
CA ASP A 98 3.66 2.67 9.86
C ASP A 98 3.75 3.46 11.17
#